data_AF-A0A8T4EBP2-F1
#
_entry.id   AF-A0A8T4EBP2-F1
#
_cell.length_a   1.000
_cell.length_b   1.000
_cell.length_c   1.000
_cell.angle_alpha   90.00
_cell.angle_beta   90.00
_cell.angle_gamma   90.00
#
_symmetry.space_group_name_H-M   'P 1'
#
loop_
_entity.id
_entity.type
_entity.pdbx_description
1 polymer ?
#
loop_
_entity_poly.entity_id
_entity_poly.type
_entity_poly.pdbx_seq_one_letter_code
_entity_poly.pdbx_strand_id
1 'polypeptide(L)'
;MKICAKCGLSNDVMRKYCRRCGAPLIKTEEEPVPEPIQELEEEPITPTPSVSDDEPLVRPSTVASSYEEEPLVRPSAVVSEQDVVAAVEPEPPVVVEEPLSFEEPSEEVTTEEVTESTSMEYERGREVVADILEKVKAAEARQRAEMETESPVPDIEPPPPEPLEIVEPLAYDEPEPEIAIEEQAIVEEPEPREDLITIEAPSVASPPRPTLEDEISTDGKIRSFESDINASKLELQQLRSEFDTLRSHLDEEVERYHTVAEAKRIRAESIERDLDLAKKEYNDANKEYKNVENRRKKELSDAEKRINDAEKRMRKAEESKEKRIQDIEKEIRKREEG
;
A
#
# COMPACT_ATOMS: atom_id res chain seq x y z
N MET A 1 7.26 -22.10 -23.06
CA MET A 1 8.39 -22.14 -22.10
C MET A 1 9.51 -21.25 -22.60
N LYS A 2 10.27 -20.60 -21.71
CA LYS A 2 11.44 -19.77 -22.07
C LYS A 2 12.72 -20.54 -21.77
N ILE A 3 13.65 -20.63 -22.72
CA ILE A 3 14.94 -21.30 -22.53
C ILE A 3 15.98 -20.27 -22.09
N CYS A 4 16.70 -20.56 -21.02
CA CYS A 4 17.76 -19.66 -20.57
C CYS A 4 18.93 -19.63 -21.55
N ALA A 5 19.27 -18.44 -22.05
CA ALA A 5 20.41 -18.25 -22.96
C ALA A 5 21.77 -18.64 -22.34
N LYS A 6 21.91 -18.58 -21.01
CA LYS A 6 23.18 -18.86 -20.32
C LYS A 6 23.40 -20.34 -20.02
N CYS A 7 22.35 -21.08 -19.64
CA CYS A 7 22.50 -22.47 -19.17
C CYS A 7 21.58 -23.49 -19.85
N GLY A 8 20.78 -23.09 -20.83
CA GLY A 8 19.92 -23.98 -21.62
C GLY A 8 18.72 -24.57 -20.87
N LEU A 9 18.47 -24.19 -19.61
CA LEU A 9 17.36 -24.74 -18.84
C LEU A 9 16.02 -24.15 -19.31
N SER A 10 15.04 -25.02 -19.54
CA SER A 10 13.64 -24.66 -19.80
C SER A 10 13.00 -24.10 -18.52
N ASN A 11 12.51 -22.87 -18.60
CA ASN A 11 11.84 -22.16 -17.53
C ASN A 11 10.39 -21.85 -17.91
N ASP A 12 9.58 -21.65 -16.87
CA ASP A 12 8.19 -21.22 -16.98
C ASP A 12 8.08 -19.83 -17.65
N VAL A 13 7.04 -19.61 -18.44
CA VAL A 13 6.89 -18.41 -19.29
C VAL A 13 6.78 -17.13 -18.44
N MET A 14 6.22 -17.25 -17.23
CA MET A 14 6.00 -16.14 -16.31
C MET A 14 7.25 -15.73 -15.51
N ARG A 15 8.34 -16.50 -15.56
CA ARG A 15 9.54 -16.16 -14.79
C ARG A 15 10.41 -15.14 -15.50
N LYS A 16 10.80 -14.10 -14.75
CA LYS A 16 11.72 -13.04 -15.20
C LYS A 16 13.19 -13.51 -15.22
N TYR A 17 13.55 -14.48 -14.36
CA TYR A 17 14.93 -14.98 -14.20
C TYR A 17 15.01 -16.51 -14.24
N CYS A 18 16.14 -17.05 -14.70
CA CYS A 18 16.40 -18.48 -14.78
C CYS A 18 16.53 -19.11 -13.38
N ARG A 19 15.81 -20.22 -13.12
CA ARG A 19 15.87 -20.93 -11.83
C ARG A 19 17.24 -21.51 -11.47
N ARG A 20 18.09 -21.78 -12.47
CA ARG A 20 19.40 -22.44 -12.25
C ARG A 20 20.56 -21.46 -12.14
N CYS A 21 20.59 -20.41 -12.96
CA CYS A 21 21.73 -19.51 -13.03
C CYS A 21 21.40 -18.03 -12.78
N GLY A 22 20.13 -17.69 -12.52
CA GLY A 22 19.70 -16.31 -12.23
C GLY A 22 19.72 -15.34 -13.42
N ALA A 23 20.16 -15.77 -14.61
CA ALA A 23 20.20 -14.88 -15.78
C ALA A 23 18.78 -14.41 -16.19
N PRO A 24 18.63 -13.15 -16.63
CA PRO A 24 17.34 -12.63 -17.09
C PRO A 24 16.85 -13.43 -18.31
N LEU A 25 15.58 -13.84 -18.27
CA LEU A 25 14.91 -14.55 -19.37
C LEU A 25 14.21 -13.61 -20.33
N ILE A 26 14.11 -12.34 -19.95
CA ILE A 26 13.57 -11.26 -20.77
C ILE A 26 14.79 -10.55 -21.36
N LYS A 27 14.92 -10.56 -22.69
CA LYS A 27 15.84 -9.66 -23.36
C LYS A 27 15.27 -8.27 -23.15
N THR A 28 15.89 -7.47 -22.31
CA THR A 28 15.61 -6.04 -22.29
C THR A 28 15.97 -5.55 -23.68
N GLU A 29 14.97 -5.17 -24.47
CA GLU A 29 15.23 -4.38 -25.67
C GLU A 29 16.01 -3.15 -25.20
N GLU A 30 17.25 -3.03 -25.67
CA GLU A 30 18.08 -1.87 -25.42
C GLU A 30 17.29 -0.64 -25.85
N GLU A 31 16.92 0.19 -24.88
CA GLU A 31 16.36 1.51 -25.12
C GLU A 31 17.27 2.25 -26.09
N PRO A 32 16.76 2.76 -27.23
CA PRO A 32 17.59 3.50 -28.17
C PRO A 32 18.16 4.71 -27.45
N VAL A 33 19.48 4.76 -27.35
CA VAL A 33 20.25 5.89 -26.84
C VAL A 33 19.79 7.14 -27.60
N PRO A 34 19.20 8.16 -26.94
CA PRO A 34 18.75 9.35 -27.64
C PRO A 34 19.97 10.06 -28.23
N GLU A 35 19.88 10.37 -29.53
CA GLU A 35 20.89 11.14 -30.25
C GLU A 35 21.12 12.51 -29.57
N PRO A 36 22.36 13.02 -29.56
CA PRO A 36 22.70 14.26 -28.90
C PRO A 36 21.94 15.43 -29.53
N ILE A 37 21.08 16.06 -28.71
CA ILE A 37 20.36 17.28 -29.04
C ILE A 37 21.40 18.38 -29.33
N GLN A 38 21.35 18.92 -30.55
CA GLN A 38 22.13 20.08 -30.94
C GLN A 38 21.72 21.28 -30.08
N GLU A 39 22.71 21.76 -29.34
CA GLU A 39 22.75 23.00 -28.57
C GLU A 39 22.32 24.16 -29.47
N LEU A 40 21.10 24.66 -29.22
CA LEU A 40 20.50 25.77 -29.95
C LEU A 40 20.94 27.06 -29.26
N GLU A 41 21.68 27.88 -30.00
CA GLU A 41 22.27 29.15 -29.57
C GLU A 41 21.27 30.05 -28.83
N GLU A 42 21.66 30.49 -27.64
CA GLU A 42 20.97 31.52 -26.87
C GLU A 42 21.09 32.89 -27.56
N GLU A 43 19.97 33.48 -27.96
CA GLU A 43 19.92 34.88 -28.36
C GLU A 43 19.65 35.81 -27.15
N PRO A 44 20.20 37.04 -27.17
CA PRO A 44 20.30 37.89 -25.99
C PRO A 44 19.03 38.69 -25.66
N ILE A 45 18.76 38.71 -24.36
CA ILE A 45 17.90 39.58 -23.56
C ILE A 45 17.79 41.03 -24.10
N THR A 46 16.55 41.54 -24.21
CA THR A 46 16.27 42.99 -24.21
C THR A 46 15.26 43.35 -23.12
N PRO A 47 15.37 44.55 -22.50
CA PRO A 47 14.64 44.89 -21.29
C PRO A 47 13.25 45.47 -21.56
N THR A 48 12.44 45.35 -20.50
CA THR A 48 11.08 45.84 -20.27
C THR A 48 10.77 47.27 -20.74
N PRO A 49 9.47 47.58 -20.88
CA PRO A 49 8.97 48.71 -20.11
C PRO A 49 7.69 48.41 -19.31
N SER A 50 7.79 48.75 -18.02
CA SER A 50 6.80 49.40 -17.15
C SER A 50 5.39 49.64 -17.73
N VAL A 51 4.37 49.04 -17.10
CA VAL A 51 3.02 49.60 -17.05
C VAL A 51 2.44 49.44 -15.64
N SER A 52 2.10 50.61 -15.13
CA SER A 52 1.40 51.09 -13.93
C SER A 52 0.28 50.27 -13.28
N ASP A 53 0.18 50.56 -11.97
CA ASP A 53 -0.94 50.47 -11.03
C ASP A 53 -2.35 50.51 -11.63
N ASP A 54 -3.24 49.63 -11.17
CA ASP A 54 -4.51 50.01 -10.54
C ASP A 54 -5.14 48.82 -9.78
N GLU A 55 -5.51 49.08 -8.53
CA GLU A 55 -6.20 48.21 -7.58
C GLU A 55 -7.67 47.94 -8.04
N PRO A 56 -8.42 46.92 -7.53
CA PRO A 56 -8.73 46.84 -6.10
C PRO A 56 -8.76 45.44 -5.48
N LEU A 57 -8.30 45.42 -4.22
CA LEU A 57 -8.55 44.40 -3.22
C LEU A 57 -10.06 44.08 -3.07
N VAL A 58 -10.46 42.88 -3.49
CA VAL A 58 -11.70 42.25 -3.01
C VAL A 58 -11.33 41.17 -2.02
N ARG A 59 -11.44 41.51 -0.74
CA ARG A 59 -11.42 40.56 0.39
C ARG A 59 -12.61 39.59 0.26
N PRO A 60 -12.42 38.27 0.33
CA PRO A 60 -13.52 37.37 0.63
C PRO A 60 -13.86 37.48 2.13
N SER A 61 -15.13 37.78 2.39
CA SER A 61 -15.76 37.76 3.71
C SER A 61 -15.47 36.47 4.47
N THR A 62 -15.06 36.66 5.71
CA THR A 62 -15.31 35.77 6.84
C THR A 62 -16.81 35.45 6.90
N VAL A 63 -17.20 34.27 6.42
CA VAL A 63 -18.46 33.63 6.84
C VAL A 63 -18.11 32.73 8.00
N ALA A 64 -18.43 33.23 9.20
CA ALA A 64 -18.68 32.41 10.36
C ALA A 64 -19.79 31.41 10.00
N SER A 65 -19.45 30.13 9.84
CA SER A 65 -20.39 29.04 9.95
C SER A 65 -20.21 28.45 11.33
N SER A 66 -21.06 28.93 12.23
CA SER A 66 -21.38 28.33 13.52
C SER A 66 -21.73 26.85 13.38
N TYR A 67 -21.27 26.04 14.33
CA TYR A 67 -22.02 25.01 15.03
C TYR A 67 -23.19 24.39 14.27
N GLU A 68 -23.06 23.10 13.91
CA GLU A 68 -23.88 22.05 14.52
C GLU A 68 -22.98 20.80 14.67
N GLU A 69 -22.73 20.43 15.92
CA GLU A 69 -22.17 19.13 16.29
C GLU A 69 -23.21 18.07 15.93
N GLU A 70 -22.99 17.30 14.88
CA GLU A 70 -23.73 16.06 14.66
C GLU A 70 -23.28 15.02 15.70
N PRO A 71 -24.19 14.47 16.53
CA PRO A 71 -23.84 13.40 17.44
C PRO A 71 -23.51 12.14 16.65
N LEU A 72 -22.28 11.66 16.82
CA LEU A 72 -21.82 10.33 16.41
C LEU A 72 -22.75 9.26 17.01
N VAL A 73 -23.72 8.80 16.20
CA VAL A 73 -24.55 7.65 16.52
C VAL A 73 -23.67 6.40 16.39
N ARG A 74 -23.27 5.85 17.55
CA ARG A 74 -22.75 4.49 17.66
C ARG A 74 -23.83 3.50 17.20
N PRO A 75 -23.59 2.63 16.20
CA PRO A 75 -24.41 1.44 16.05
C PRO A 75 -24.04 0.44 17.16
N SER A 76 -24.77 0.51 18.27
CA SER A 76 -24.85 -0.57 19.24
C SER A 76 -25.66 -1.73 18.67
N ALA A 77 -25.14 -2.93 18.88
CA ALA A 77 -25.88 -4.15 19.20
C ALA A 77 -27.06 -4.50 18.27
N VAL A 78 -26.77 -5.28 17.23
CA VAL A 78 -27.77 -6.16 16.63
C VAL A 78 -27.34 -7.61 16.86
N VAL A 79 -27.90 -8.15 17.94
CA VAL A 79 -28.51 -9.49 18.03
C VAL A 79 -27.72 -10.65 17.42
N SER A 80 -27.06 -11.38 18.31
CA SER A 80 -26.87 -12.83 18.17
C SER A 80 -28.23 -13.52 18.13
N GLU A 81 -28.62 -14.04 16.97
CA GLU A 81 -29.51 -15.19 16.89
C GLU A 81 -28.70 -16.38 16.36
N GLN A 82 -28.60 -17.39 17.23
CA GLN A 82 -28.20 -18.74 16.90
C GLN A 82 -29.16 -19.28 15.85
N ASP A 83 -28.64 -19.73 14.71
CA ASP A 83 -29.35 -20.72 13.89
C ASP A 83 -28.50 -21.98 13.81
N VAL A 84 -29.01 -23.01 14.46
CA VAL A 84 -28.45 -24.37 14.53
C VAL A 84 -28.86 -25.06 13.24
N VAL A 85 -28.07 -24.91 12.19
CA VAL A 85 -28.23 -25.72 10.97
C VAL A 85 -27.23 -26.88 10.98
N ALA A 86 -27.84 -28.04 11.16
CA ALA A 86 -27.34 -29.39 11.05
C ALA A 86 -26.12 -29.59 10.14
N ALA A 87 -25.14 -30.31 10.69
CA ALA A 87 -24.11 -31.01 9.94
C ALA A 87 -24.76 -31.91 8.87
N VAL A 88 -24.52 -31.57 7.61
CA VAL A 88 -24.70 -32.46 6.47
C VAL A 88 -23.30 -32.83 6.01
N GLU A 89 -22.94 -34.11 6.20
CA GLU A 89 -21.74 -34.72 5.61
C GLU A 89 -21.74 -34.49 4.09
N PRO A 90 -20.70 -33.88 3.51
CA PRO A 90 -20.54 -33.89 2.06
C PRO A 90 -20.02 -35.26 1.61
N GLU A 91 -20.85 -35.95 0.81
CA GLU A 91 -20.51 -37.17 0.07
C GLU A 91 -19.27 -36.98 -0.83
N PRO A 92 -18.48 -38.04 -1.09
CA PRO A 92 -17.30 -37.95 -1.94
C PRO A 92 -17.68 -37.69 -3.41
N PRO A 93 -16.90 -36.85 -4.14
CA PRO A 93 -17.21 -36.54 -5.53
C PRO A 93 -17.00 -37.77 -6.42
N VAL A 94 -18.07 -38.13 -7.14
CA VAL A 94 -18.09 -39.12 -8.22
C VAL A 94 -17.23 -38.60 -9.37
N VAL A 95 -16.21 -39.38 -9.72
CA VAL A 95 -15.39 -39.22 -10.91
C VAL A 95 -16.28 -39.45 -12.14
N VAL A 96 -16.60 -38.38 -12.86
CA VAL A 96 -17.19 -38.45 -14.20
C VAL A 96 -16.10 -38.06 -15.19
N GLU A 97 -15.46 -39.08 -15.78
CA GLU A 97 -14.66 -38.93 -16.99
C GLU A 97 -15.60 -38.84 -18.19
N GLU A 98 -15.67 -37.68 -18.84
CA GLU A 98 -16.10 -37.59 -20.24
C GLU A 98 -15.31 -36.50 -20.98
N PRO A 99 -14.73 -36.80 -22.15
CA PRO A 99 -13.93 -35.86 -22.92
C PRO A 99 -14.84 -35.02 -23.84
N LEU A 100 -15.02 -33.74 -23.52
CA LEU A 100 -15.59 -32.76 -24.43
C LEU A 100 -14.49 -32.25 -25.39
N SER A 101 -14.54 -32.77 -26.62
CA SER A 101 -13.84 -32.22 -27.78
C SER A 101 -14.33 -30.80 -28.05
N PHE A 102 -13.53 -29.81 -27.68
CA PHE A 102 -13.74 -28.41 -28.02
C PHE A 102 -13.05 -28.15 -29.37
N GLU A 103 -13.82 -28.11 -30.45
CA GLU A 103 -13.35 -27.63 -31.75
C GLU A 103 -13.08 -26.12 -31.64
N GLU A 104 -11.84 -25.72 -31.91
CA GLU A 104 -11.41 -24.32 -31.97
C GLU A 104 -12.05 -23.63 -33.19
N PRO A 105 -12.79 -22.52 -33.01
CA PRO A 105 -13.09 -21.63 -34.13
C PRO A 105 -11.87 -20.75 -34.37
N SER A 106 -11.18 -20.99 -35.49
CA SER A 106 -10.19 -20.10 -36.06
C SER A 106 -10.88 -18.83 -36.60
N GLU A 107 -11.01 -17.81 -35.75
CA GLU A 107 -11.36 -16.45 -36.20
C GLU A 107 -10.08 -15.69 -36.55
N GLU A 108 -9.86 -15.50 -37.85
CA GLU A 108 -8.94 -14.51 -38.39
C GLU A 108 -9.41 -13.10 -37.98
N VAL A 109 -8.83 -12.58 -36.90
CA VAL A 109 -9.00 -11.19 -36.49
C VAL A 109 -8.31 -10.29 -37.50
N THR A 110 -9.13 -9.64 -38.32
CA THR A 110 -8.74 -8.58 -39.25
C THR A 110 -8.32 -7.36 -38.42
N THR A 111 -7.02 -7.11 -38.34
CA THR A 111 -6.41 -5.97 -37.64
C THR A 111 -6.27 -4.77 -38.56
N GLU A 112 -7.36 -4.11 -38.95
CA GLU A 112 -7.30 -2.77 -39.55
C GLU A 112 -8.49 -1.94 -39.04
N GLU A 113 -8.25 -0.68 -38.67
CA GLU A 113 -9.21 0.33 -38.15
C GLU A 113 -9.60 0.30 -36.65
N VAL A 114 -8.63 0.42 -35.75
CA VAL A 114 -8.84 1.05 -34.42
C VAL A 114 -7.65 1.95 -34.10
N THR A 115 -7.52 3.10 -34.74
CA THR A 115 -6.38 4.02 -34.49
C THR A 115 -6.75 5.48 -34.21
N GLU A 116 -8.01 5.92 -34.35
CA GLU A 116 -8.35 7.34 -34.11
C GLU A 116 -9.03 7.62 -32.77
N SER A 117 -9.80 6.68 -32.21
CA SER A 117 -10.61 6.93 -31.00
C SER A 117 -9.81 6.92 -29.69
N THR A 118 -8.60 6.37 -29.66
CA THR A 118 -7.72 6.35 -28.46
C THR A 118 -6.78 7.55 -28.36
N SER A 119 -6.62 8.33 -29.44
CA SER A 119 -5.72 9.50 -29.47
C SER A 119 -6.21 10.64 -28.57
N MET A 120 -7.53 10.88 -28.56
CA MET A 120 -8.15 11.97 -27.78
C MET A 120 -8.14 11.72 -26.26
N GLU A 121 -8.20 10.45 -25.82
CA GLU A 121 -8.09 10.11 -24.39
C GLU A 121 -6.65 10.26 -23.87
N TYR A 122 -5.65 10.05 -24.74
CA TYR A 122 -4.25 10.24 -24.39
C TYR A 122 -3.89 11.73 -24.20
N GLU A 123 -4.41 12.62 -25.05
CA GLU A 123 -4.23 14.06 -24.89
C GLU A 123 -4.90 14.59 -23.62
N ARG A 124 -6.13 14.15 -23.34
CA ARG A 124 -6.82 14.50 -22.08
C ARG A 124 -6.08 13.98 -20.86
N GLY A 125 -5.45 12.80 -20.95
CA GLY A 125 -4.60 12.26 -19.90
C GLY A 125 -3.36 13.13 -19.63
N ARG A 126 -2.73 13.70 -20.68
CA ARG A 126 -1.58 14.60 -20.50
C ARG A 126 -1.96 15.90 -19.80
N GLU A 127 -3.12 16.47 -20.11
CA GLU A 127 -3.61 17.69 -19.45
C GLU A 127 -3.83 17.46 -17.95
N VAL A 128 -4.41 16.31 -17.57
CA VAL A 128 -4.63 15.96 -16.16
C VAL A 128 -3.28 15.78 -15.42
N VAL A 129 -2.29 15.14 -16.06
CA VAL A 129 -0.95 15.01 -15.46
C VAL A 129 -0.27 16.37 -15.30
N ALA A 130 -0.43 17.28 -16.26
CA ALA A 130 0.12 18.64 -16.17
C ALA A 130 -0.51 19.43 -15.02
N ASP A 131 -1.84 19.38 -14.86
CA ASP A 131 -2.57 20.03 -13.76
C ASP A 131 -2.16 19.48 -12.38
N ILE A 132 -1.94 18.16 -12.28
CA ILE A 132 -1.45 17.53 -11.05
C ILE A 132 -0.03 18.04 -10.71
N LEU A 133 0.87 18.07 -11.69
CA LEU A 133 2.25 18.54 -11.48
C LEU A 133 2.30 20.02 -11.10
N GLU A 134 1.42 20.84 -11.67
CA GLU A 134 1.28 22.26 -11.31
C GLU A 134 0.79 22.42 -9.86
N LYS A 135 -0.22 21.65 -9.45
CA LYS A 135 -0.72 21.66 -8.06
C LYS A 135 0.35 21.22 -7.06
N VAL A 136 1.15 20.21 -7.38
CA VAL A 136 2.25 19.76 -6.52
C VAL A 136 3.30 20.86 -6.38
N LYS A 137 3.72 21.51 -7.48
CA LYS A 137 4.66 22.64 -7.42
C LYS A 137 4.11 23.82 -6.60
N ALA A 138 2.82 24.13 -6.75
CA ALA A 138 2.18 25.18 -5.97
C ALA A 138 2.13 24.85 -4.47
N ALA A 139 1.88 23.58 -4.11
CA ALA A 139 1.89 23.13 -2.72
C ALA A 139 3.31 23.17 -2.12
N GLU A 140 4.31 22.72 -2.87
CA GLU A 140 5.71 22.78 -2.46
C GLU A 140 6.19 24.23 -2.27
N ALA A 141 5.79 25.14 -3.17
CA ALA A 141 6.08 26.57 -3.04
C ALA A 141 5.45 27.19 -1.78
N ARG A 142 4.22 26.78 -1.41
CA ARG A 142 3.58 27.21 -0.16
C ARG A 142 4.31 26.69 1.06
N GLN A 143 4.66 25.40 1.08
CA GLN A 143 5.40 24.79 2.18
C GLN A 143 6.78 25.46 2.35
N ARG A 144 7.46 25.77 1.25
CA ARG A 144 8.73 26.48 1.27
C ARG A 144 8.58 27.92 1.80
N ALA A 145 7.53 28.63 1.39
CA ALA A 145 7.25 29.97 1.89
C ALA A 145 6.91 29.97 3.39
N GLU A 146 6.18 28.96 3.88
CA GLU A 146 5.90 28.78 5.31
C GLU A 146 7.18 28.51 6.12
N MET A 147 8.07 27.64 5.63
CA MET A 147 9.36 27.40 6.28
C MET A 147 10.30 28.62 6.26
N GLU A 148 10.18 29.49 5.26
CA GLU A 148 10.99 30.73 5.15
C GLU A 148 10.40 31.89 5.98
N THR A 149 9.12 31.83 6.35
CA THR A 149 8.47 32.82 7.23
C THR A 149 8.53 32.46 8.71
N GLU A 150 8.93 31.24 9.07
CA GLU A 150 9.46 30.95 10.40
C GLU A 150 10.85 31.61 10.56
N SER A 151 10.83 32.92 10.86
CA SER A 151 12.02 33.65 11.30
C SER A 151 12.72 32.88 12.43
N PRO A 152 14.07 32.91 12.47
CA PRO A 152 14.81 32.32 13.57
C PRO A 152 14.29 32.91 14.88
N VAL A 153 13.73 32.04 15.72
CA VAL A 153 13.28 32.37 17.06
C VAL A 153 14.40 33.18 17.73
N PRO A 154 14.16 34.44 18.13
CA PRO A 154 15.18 35.18 18.87
C PRO A 154 15.54 34.35 20.09
N ASP A 155 16.84 34.24 20.35
CA ASP A 155 17.47 33.54 21.47
C ASP A 155 16.81 33.96 22.79
N ILE A 156 15.74 33.25 23.17
CA ILE A 156 15.02 33.43 24.43
C ILE A 156 15.77 32.58 25.43
N GLU A 157 16.49 33.30 26.30
CA GLU A 157 17.13 32.79 27.50
C GLU A 157 16.16 31.84 28.23
N PRO A 158 16.57 30.59 28.54
CA PRO A 158 15.65 29.57 29.03
C PRO A 158 15.00 30.04 30.34
N PRO A 159 13.66 29.93 30.46
CA PRO A 159 12.98 30.32 31.68
C PRO A 159 13.50 29.47 32.86
N PRO A 160 13.60 30.08 34.07
CA PRO A 160 14.05 29.38 35.25
C PRO A 160 13.17 28.15 35.52
N PRO A 161 13.75 27.03 35.99
CA PRO A 161 13.03 25.78 36.15
C PRO A 161 11.85 25.97 37.11
N GLU A 162 10.64 25.76 36.59
CA GLU A 162 9.44 25.70 37.39
C GLU A 162 9.53 24.54 38.39
N PRO A 163 9.09 24.73 39.65
CA PRO A 163 9.06 23.67 40.64
C PRO A 163 8.12 22.57 40.17
N LEU A 164 8.66 21.35 40.13
CA LEU A 164 7.95 20.11 39.79
C LEU A 164 6.63 19.99 40.58
N GLU A 165 5.52 20.33 39.93
CA GLU A 165 4.21 19.87 40.37
C GLU A 165 4.14 18.35 40.12
N ILE A 166 4.03 17.63 41.23
CA ILE A 166 3.79 16.19 41.28
C ILE A 166 2.44 15.96 40.63
N VAL A 167 2.46 15.54 39.36
CA VAL A 167 1.27 15.06 38.65
C VAL A 167 0.87 13.74 39.31
N GLU A 168 -0.23 13.80 40.05
CA GLU A 168 -0.93 12.66 40.61
C GLU A 168 -1.31 11.70 39.46
N PRO A 169 -0.93 10.42 39.49
CA PRO A 169 -1.19 9.50 38.41
C PRO A 169 -2.69 9.24 38.31
N LEU A 170 -3.29 9.68 37.19
CA LEU A 170 -4.63 9.28 36.78
C LEU A 170 -4.64 7.75 36.61
N ALA A 171 -5.32 7.08 37.54
CA ALA A 171 -5.68 5.68 37.45
C ALA A 171 -6.53 5.46 36.20
N TYR A 172 -5.90 4.96 35.14
CA TYR A 172 -6.61 4.34 34.03
C TYR A 172 -7.01 2.93 34.50
N ASP A 173 -8.29 2.76 34.84
CA ASP A 173 -8.94 1.45 34.93
C ASP A 173 -9.06 0.88 33.51
N GLU A 174 -7.97 0.31 33.00
CA GLU A 174 -7.99 -0.53 31.81
C GLU A 174 -8.26 -1.98 32.27
N PRO A 175 -9.38 -2.61 31.85
CA PRO A 175 -9.69 -3.97 32.27
C PRO A 175 -8.69 -4.94 31.63
N GLU A 176 -7.75 -5.44 32.44
CA GLU A 176 -6.85 -6.51 32.07
C GLU A 176 -7.68 -7.74 31.65
N PRO A 177 -7.46 -8.32 30.45
CA PRO A 177 -8.08 -9.58 30.09
C PRO A 177 -7.53 -10.67 31.01
N GLU A 178 -8.41 -11.30 31.78
CA GLU A 178 -8.13 -12.52 32.55
C GLU A 178 -7.67 -13.63 31.59
N ILE A 179 -6.37 -13.69 31.34
CA ILE A 179 -5.74 -14.87 30.76
C ILE A 179 -5.72 -15.91 31.87
N ALA A 180 -6.64 -16.87 31.79
CA ALA A 180 -6.62 -18.06 32.62
C ALA A 180 -5.32 -18.82 32.36
N ILE A 181 -4.28 -18.50 33.13
CA ILE A 181 -3.04 -19.26 33.19
C ILE A 181 -3.40 -20.55 33.90
N GLU A 182 -3.62 -21.59 33.09
CA GLU A 182 -3.70 -22.98 33.52
C GLU A 182 -2.38 -23.31 34.21
N GLU A 183 -2.42 -23.27 35.55
CA GLU A 183 -1.33 -23.52 36.47
C GLU A 183 -0.83 -24.96 36.25
N GLN A 184 0.12 -25.12 35.34
CA GLN A 184 0.79 -26.39 35.13
C GLN A 184 1.54 -26.75 36.40
N ALA A 185 1.06 -27.81 37.05
CA ALA A 185 1.66 -28.40 38.23
C ALA A 185 3.17 -28.57 38.05
N ILE A 186 3.92 -27.82 38.83
CA ILE A 186 5.36 -27.99 39.01
C ILE A 186 5.57 -29.42 39.53
N VAL A 187 6.03 -30.31 38.66
CA VAL A 187 6.50 -31.64 39.03
C VAL A 187 7.77 -31.43 39.85
N GLU A 188 7.64 -31.56 41.17
CA GLU A 188 8.76 -31.56 42.13
C GLU A 188 9.83 -32.55 41.66
N GLU A 189 11.00 -32.01 41.32
CA GLU A 189 12.20 -32.76 41.00
C GLU A 189 12.65 -33.53 42.27
N PRO A 190 12.85 -34.86 42.20
CA PRO A 190 13.15 -35.66 43.39
C PRO A 190 14.53 -35.30 43.96
N GLU A 191 14.56 -34.92 45.24
CA GLU A 191 15.78 -34.66 46.01
C GLU A 191 16.82 -35.79 45.84
N PRO A 192 18.08 -35.47 45.52
CA PRO A 192 19.15 -36.46 45.50
C PRO A 192 19.39 -36.98 46.92
N ARG A 193 19.12 -38.27 47.12
CA ARG A 193 19.43 -38.98 48.36
C ARG A 193 20.94 -38.93 48.60
N GLU A 194 21.33 -38.25 49.67
CA GLU A 194 22.69 -38.28 50.20
C GLU A 194 22.99 -39.69 50.74
N ASP A 195 23.80 -40.44 49.99
CA ASP A 195 24.34 -41.72 50.46
C ASP A 195 25.28 -41.46 51.64
N LEU A 196 24.84 -41.92 52.82
CA LEU A 196 25.59 -41.95 54.07
C LEU A 196 26.92 -42.71 53.90
N ILE A 197 28.01 -41.95 53.71
CA ILE A 197 29.38 -42.48 53.78
C ILE A 197 29.66 -42.90 55.22
N THR A 198 29.78 -44.22 55.41
CA THR A 198 30.18 -44.84 56.67
C THR A 198 31.65 -44.55 56.93
N ILE A 199 31.94 -43.78 57.99
CA ILE A 199 33.30 -43.46 58.43
C ILE A 199 33.86 -44.70 59.17
N GLU A 200 34.66 -45.51 58.48
CA GLU A 200 35.48 -46.55 59.12
C GLU A 200 36.70 -45.95 59.83
N ALA A 201 37.01 -46.55 60.98
CA ALA A 201 38.01 -46.10 61.95
C ALA A 201 39.46 -46.15 61.42
N PRO A 202 40.36 -45.30 61.96
CA PRO A 202 41.75 -45.18 61.50
C PRO A 202 42.57 -46.42 61.86
N SER A 203 42.87 -47.23 60.84
CA SER A 203 43.84 -48.33 60.91
C SER A 203 45.27 -47.79 60.82
N VAL A 204 46.13 -48.35 61.68
CA VAL A 204 47.46 -47.87 62.05
C VAL A 204 48.42 -47.79 60.87
N ALA A 205 49.06 -46.63 60.75
CA ALA A 205 49.92 -46.18 59.67
C ALA A 205 51.18 -47.04 59.46
N SER A 206 51.36 -47.50 58.22
CA SER A 206 52.67 -47.72 57.63
C SER A 206 53.12 -46.43 56.94
N PRO A 207 54.43 -46.09 56.95
CA PRO A 207 54.93 -44.92 56.22
C PRO A 207 54.60 -45.09 54.72
N PRO A 208 53.87 -44.15 54.10
CA PRO A 208 53.48 -44.27 52.71
C PRO A 208 54.75 -44.26 51.85
N ARG A 209 54.94 -45.31 51.04
CA ARG A 209 55.87 -45.23 49.91
C ARG A 209 55.38 -44.08 49.01
N PRO A 210 56.29 -43.22 48.51
CA PRO A 210 55.91 -42.24 47.51
C PRO A 210 55.25 -43.01 46.35
N THR A 211 53.99 -42.69 46.09
CA THR A 211 53.26 -43.29 44.97
C THR A 211 53.82 -42.68 43.69
N LEU A 212 53.78 -43.43 42.58
CA LEU A 212 54.24 -42.97 41.27
C LEU A 212 53.60 -41.62 40.87
N GLU A 213 52.40 -41.34 41.38
CA GLU A 213 51.65 -40.10 41.21
C GLU A 213 52.37 -38.88 41.83
N ASP A 214 53.07 -39.05 42.94
CA ASP A 214 53.84 -37.97 43.60
C ASP A 214 55.10 -37.61 42.79
N GLU A 215 55.80 -38.61 42.22
CA GLU A 215 56.95 -38.35 41.33
C GLU A 215 56.52 -37.65 40.04
N ILE A 216 55.40 -38.08 39.44
CA ILE A 216 54.82 -37.47 38.23
C ILE A 216 54.40 -36.00 38.49
N SER A 217 53.79 -35.73 39.65
CA SER A 217 53.35 -34.37 40.02
C SER A 217 54.51 -33.40 40.28
N THR A 218 55.71 -33.89 40.59
CA THR A 218 56.90 -33.05 40.77
C THR A 218 57.64 -32.74 39.46
N ASP A 219 57.42 -33.52 38.39
CA ASP A 219 58.06 -33.30 37.09
C ASP A 219 57.66 -31.92 36.52
N GLY A 220 58.67 -31.08 36.27
CA GLY A 220 58.45 -29.70 35.80
C GLY A 220 57.81 -29.62 34.42
N LYS A 221 58.06 -30.61 33.53
CA LYS A 221 57.47 -30.64 32.18
C LYS A 221 56.01 -31.07 32.22
N ILE A 222 55.68 -32.01 33.10
CA ILE A 222 54.29 -32.45 33.28
C ILE A 222 53.44 -31.27 33.76
N ARG A 223 53.94 -30.52 34.77
CA ARG A 223 53.27 -29.30 35.24
C ARG A 223 53.12 -28.22 34.15
N SER A 224 54.11 -28.04 33.26
CA SER A 224 53.95 -27.09 32.14
C SER A 224 52.88 -27.55 31.16
N PHE A 225 52.86 -28.85 30.81
CA PHE A 225 51.82 -29.38 29.91
C PHE A 225 50.42 -29.30 30.55
N GLU A 226 50.29 -29.57 31.84
CA GLU A 226 49.01 -29.40 32.56
C GLU A 226 48.55 -27.95 32.56
N SER A 227 49.47 -26.99 32.76
CA SER A 227 49.18 -25.56 32.64
C SER A 227 48.69 -25.18 31.24
N ASP A 228 49.38 -25.65 30.19
CA ASP A 228 49.01 -25.39 28.80
C ASP A 228 47.64 -26.00 28.45
N ILE A 229 47.39 -27.25 28.88
CA ILE A 229 46.11 -27.93 28.70
C ILE A 229 44.98 -27.14 29.38
N ASN A 230 45.19 -26.65 30.60
CA ASN A 230 44.20 -25.87 31.32
C ASN A 230 43.95 -24.50 30.67
N ALA A 231 45.01 -23.84 30.18
CA ALA A 231 44.88 -22.60 29.42
C ALA A 231 44.06 -22.81 28.12
N SER A 232 44.37 -23.86 27.34
CA SER A 232 43.62 -24.19 26.14
C SER A 232 42.17 -24.60 26.43
N LYS A 233 41.89 -25.25 27.57
CA LYS A 233 40.51 -25.55 27.99
C LYS A 233 39.72 -24.28 28.29
N LEU A 234 40.34 -23.31 28.97
CA LEU A 234 39.72 -22.03 29.28
C LEU A 234 39.42 -21.25 27.98
N GLU A 235 40.40 -21.18 27.07
CA GLU A 235 40.24 -20.54 25.76
C GLU A 235 39.11 -21.19 24.95
N LEU A 236 39.05 -22.52 24.93
CA LEU A 236 37.98 -23.26 24.24
C LEU A 236 36.61 -23.00 24.87
N GLN A 237 36.52 -22.90 26.20
CA GLN A 237 35.28 -22.55 26.88
C GLN A 237 34.85 -21.11 26.56
N GLN A 238 35.78 -20.17 26.55
CA GLN A 238 35.53 -18.79 26.17
C GLN A 238 35.01 -18.70 24.72
N LEU A 239 35.71 -19.32 23.77
CA LEU A 239 35.31 -19.33 22.36
C LEU A 239 33.93 -19.96 22.15
N ARG A 240 33.57 -20.99 22.92
CA ARG A 240 32.20 -21.55 22.90
C ARG A 240 31.16 -20.54 23.36
N SER A 241 31.42 -19.85 24.47
CA SER A 241 30.49 -18.83 24.98
C SER A 241 30.34 -17.62 24.02
N GLU A 242 31.43 -17.20 23.38
CA GLU A 242 31.41 -16.16 22.36
C GLU A 242 30.64 -16.61 21.12
N PHE A 243 30.83 -17.86 20.69
CA PHE A 243 30.09 -18.46 19.58
C PHE A 243 28.58 -18.52 19.85
N ASP A 244 28.17 -18.97 21.03
CA ASP A 244 26.75 -19.06 21.41
C ASP A 244 26.11 -17.66 21.51
N THR A 245 26.85 -16.67 22.01
CA THR A 245 26.41 -15.27 22.07
C THR A 245 26.22 -14.70 20.66
N LEU A 246 27.20 -14.91 19.76
CA LEU A 246 27.12 -14.46 18.38
C LEU A 246 25.96 -15.12 17.64
N ARG A 247 25.75 -16.42 17.87
CA ARG A 247 24.62 -17.16 17.30
C ARG A 247 23.29 -16.57 17.75
N SER A 248 23.08 -16.35 19.05
CA SER A 248 21.85 -15.72 19.57
C SER A 248 21.60 -14.36 18.95
N HIS A 249 22.63 -13.50 18.88
CA HIS A 249 22.52 -12.18 18.28
C HIS A 249 22.12 -12.24 16.79
N LEU A 250 22.71 -13.15 16.03
CA LEU A 250 22.38 -13.33 14.60
C LEU A 250 20.97 -13.90 14.41
N ASP A 251 20.54 -14.85 15.25
CA ASP A 251 19.19 -15.40 15.21
C ASP A 251 18.15 -14.30 15.50
N GLU A 252 18.37 -13.47 16.53
CA GLU A 252 17.53 -12.29 16.83
C GLU A 252 17.51 -11.27 15.67
N GLU A 253 18.65 -11.04 15.01
CA GLU A 253 18.72 -10.15 13.86
C GLU A 253 17.90 -10.69 12.67
N VAL A 254 17.98 -11.99 12.39
CA VAL A 254 17.17 -12.65 11.36
C VAL A 254 15.69 -12.54 11.67
N GLU A 255 15.26 -12.78 12.92
CA GLU A 255 13.87 -12.65 13.34
C GLU A 255 13.36 -11.20 13.20
N ARG A 256 14.17 -10.20 13.56
CA ARG A 256 13.83 -8.78 13.34
C ARG A 256 13.60 -8.45 11.86
N TYR A 257 14.46 -8.93 10.97
CA TYR A 257 14.25 -8.69 9.53
C TYR A 257 13.04 -9.46 9.00
N HIS A 258 12.82 -10.68 9.47
CA HIS A 258 11.66 -11.49 9.09
C HIS A 258 10.34 -10.80 9.47
N THR A 259 10.21 -10.32 10.72
CA THR A 259 9.02 -9.60 11.19
C THR A 259 8.77 -8.32 10.40
N VAL A 260 9.82 -7.55 10.06
CA VAL A 260 9.69 -6.36 9.21
C VAL A 260 9.26 -6.72 7.79
N ALA A 261 9.80 -7.79 7.21
CA ALA A 261 9.43 -8.27 5.88
C ALA A 261 7.96 -8.71 5.86
N GLU A 262 7.52 -9.44 6.87
CA GLU A 262 6.15 -9.93 6.99
C GLU A 262 5.15 -8.78 7.18
N ALA A 263 5.47 -7.79 8.02
CA ALA A 263 4.66 -6.59 8.17
C ALA A 263 4.55 -5.78 6.86
N LYS A 264 5.59 -5.77 6.03
CA LYS A 264 5.53 -5.17 4.68
C LYS A 264 4.67 -6.00 3.72
N ARG A 265 4.76 -7.33 3.76
CA ARG A 265 3.91 -8.23 2.97
C ARG A 265 2.42 -8.01 3.28
N ILE A 266 2.04 -8.04 4.55
CA ILE A 266 0.65 -7.82 4.99
C ILE A 266 0.11 -6.46 4.53
N ARG A 267 0.92 -5.40 4.63
CA ARG A 267 0.52 -4.07 4.15
C ARG A 267 0.32 -4.03 2.63
N ALA A 268 1.20 -4.66 1.85
CA ALA A 268 1.04 -4.75 0.41
C ALA A 268 -0.26 -5.48 0.03
N GLU A 269 -0.54 -6.61 0.67
CA GLU A 269 -1.78 -7.37 0.47
C GLU A 269 -3.04 -6.58 0.85
N SER A 270 -2.95 -5.70 1.86
CA SER A 270 -4.05 -4.80 2.19
C SER A 270 -4.30 -3.76 1.11
N ILE A 271 -3.24 -3.11 0.64
CA ILE A 271 -3.33 -2.11 -0.43
C ILE A 271 -3.88 -2.74 -1.72
N GLU A 272 -3.49 -3.98 -2.05
CA GLU A 272 -4.03 -4.70 -3.20
C GLU A 272 -5.54 -4.93 -3.09
N ARG A 273 -6.03 -5.35 -1.91
CA ARG A 273 -7.47 -5.50 -1.65
C ARG A 273 -8.23 -4.17 -1.78
N ASP A 274 -7.69 -3.10 -1.22
CA ASP A 274 -8.31 -1.77 -1.27
C ASP A 274 -8.37 -1.24 -2.72
N LEU A 275 -7.31 -1.49 -3.50
CA LEU A 275 -7.24 -1.13 -4.90
C LEU A 275 -8.26 -1.89 -5.75
N ASP A 276 -8.49 -3.17 -5.49
CA ASP A 276 -9.50 -3.96 -6.18
C ASP A 276 -10.93 -3.52 -5.83
N LEU A 277 -11.19 -3.15 -4.57
CA LEU A 277 -12.45 -2.53 -4.16
C LEU A 277 -12.68 -1.20 -4.87
N ALA A 278 -11.69 -0.31 -4.87
CA ALA A 278 -11.78 0.99 -5.54
C ALA A 278 -12.04 0.84 -7.06
N LYS A 279 -11.38 -0.13 -7.72
CA LYS A 279 -11.66 -0.44 -9.13
C LYS A 279 -13.09 -0.90 -9.35
N LYS A 280 -13.62 -1.73 -8.47
CA LYS A 280 -15.00 -2.22 -8.56
C LYS A 280 -16.00 -1.07 -8.41
N GLU A 281 -15.83 -0.24 -7.40
CA GLU A 281 -16.67 0.94 -7.16
C GLU A 281 -16.65 1.92 -8.34
N TYR A 282 -15.46 2.18 -8.90
CA TYR A 282 -15.33 2.99 -10.11
C TYR A 282 -16.09 2.40 -11.31
N ASN A 283 -15.97 1.10 -11.53
CA ASN A 283 -16.65 0.44 -12.64
C ASN A 283 -18.18 0.47 -12.48
N ASP A 284 -18.67 0.28 -11.26
CA ASP A 284 -20.10 0.37 -10.94
C ASP A 284 -20.61 1.81 -11.14
N ALA A 285 -19.90 2.81 -10.63
CA ALA A 285 -20.24 4.22 -10.83
C ALA A 285 -20.21 4.65 -12.32
N ASN A 286 -19.21 4.19 -13.08
CA ASN A 286 -19.12 4.47 -14.51
C ASN A 286 -20.27 3.82 -15.29
N LYS A 287 -20.69 2.61 -14.88
CA LYS A 287 -21.86 1.94 -15.47
C LYS A 287 -23.13 2.73 -15.19
N GLU A 288 -23.34 3.21 -13.97
CA GLU A 288 -24.48 4.06 -13.62
C GLU A 288 -24.47 5.39 -14.39
N TYR A 289 -23.32 6.05 -14.46
CA TYR A 289 -23.13 7.27 -15.26
C TYR A 289 -23.56 7.05 -16.72
N LYS A 290 -23.06 6.00 -17.38
CA LYS A 290 -23.42 5.66 -18.76
C LYS A 290 -24.93 5.41 -18.92
N ASN A 291 -25.56 4.75 -17.94
CA ASN A 291 -27.00 4.51 -17.96
C ASN A 291 -27.80 5.82 -17.88
N VAL A 292 -27.43 6.71 -16.96
CA VAL A 292 -28.06 8.03 -16.80
C VAL A 292 -27.82 8.90 -18.04
N GLU A 293 -26.61 8.89 -18.59
CA GLU A 293 -26.28 9.64 -19.80
C GLU A 293 -27.11 9.18 -21.00
N ASN A 294 -27.24 7.86 -21.18
CA ASN A 294 -28.07 7.28 -22.24
C ASN A 294 -29.55 7.63 -22.07
N ARG A 295 -30.04 7.62 -20.83
CA ARG A 295 -31.41 8.06 -20.52
C ARG A 295 -31.60 9.55 -20.86
N ARG A 296 -30.68 10.41 -20.44
CA ARG A 296 -30.69 11.84 -20.75
C ARG A 296 -30.71 12.09 -22.27
N LYS A 297 -29.85 11.40 -23.03
CA LYS A 297 -29.82 11.50 -24.51
C LYS A 297 -31.16 11.13 -25.13
N LYS A 298 -31.82 10.08 -24.66
CA LYS A 298 -33.16 9.67 -25.12
C LYS A 298 -34.22 10.73 -24.79
N GLU A 299 -34.28 11.18 -23.54
CA GLU A 299 -35.26 12.18 -23.10
C GLU A 299 -35.09 13.51 -23.85
N LEU A 300 -33.85 13.94 -24.10
CA LEU A 300 -33.56 15.12 -24.91
C LEU A 300 -33.99 14.95 -26.36
N SER A 301 -33.67 13.81 -26.99
CA SER A 301 -34.10 13.53 -28.37
C SER A 301 -35.63 13.52 -28.51
N ASP A 302 -36.34 12.97 -27.53
CA ASP A 302 -37.80 12.93 -27.53
C ASP A 302 -38.43 14.30 -27.25
N ALA A 303 -37.81 15.13 -26.40
CA ALA A 303 -38.21 16.52 -26.21
C ALA A 303 -37.99 17.35 -27.50
N GLU A 304 -36.85 17.19 -28.14
CA GLU A 304 -36.51 17.87 -29.40
C GLU A 304 -37.49 17.51 -30.52
N LYS A 305 -37.87 16.24 -30.67
CA LYS A 305 -38.91 15.82 -31.62
C LYS A 305 -40.25 16.51 -31.34
N ARG A 306 -40.68 16.58 -30.07
CA ARG A 306 -41.93 17.25 -29.68
C ARG A 306 -41.91 18.75 -29.97
N ILE A 307 -40.77 19.41 -29.74
CA ILE A 307 -40.56 20.83 -30.09
C ILE A 307 -40.69 21.01 -31.60
N ASN A 308 -39.94 20.22 -32.39
CA ASN A 308 -39.99 20.27 -33.86
C ASN A 308 -41.41 20.06 -34.41
N ASP A 309 -42.19 19.14 -33.82
CA ASP A 309 -43.57 18.90 -34.24
C ASP A 309 -44.52 20.02 -33.81
N ALA A 310 -44.29 20.67 -32.66
CA ALA A 310 -45.02 21.87 -32.26
C ALA A 310 -44.72 23.06 -33.19
N GLU A 311 -43.44 23.29 -33.52
CA GLU A 311 -43.00 24.33 -34.44
C GLU A 311 -43.61 24.15 -35.84
N LYS A 312 -43.63 22.91 -36.36
CA LYS A 312 -44.30 22.60 -37.64
C LYS A 312 -45.79 22.95 -37.60
N ARG A 313 -46.49 22.66 -36.50
CA ARG A 313 -47.91 23.01 -36.34
C ARG A 313 -48.12 24.52 -36.25
N MET A 314 -47.26 25.23 -35.51
CA MET A 314 -47.29 26.69 -35.44
C MET A 314 -47.06 27.31 -36.81
N ARG A 315 -46.03 26.88 -37.55
CA ARG A 315 -45.75 27.37 -38.91
C ARG A 315 -46.96 27.21 -39.85
N LYS A 316 -47.61 26.04 -39.84
CA LYS A 316 -48.84 25.81 -40.63
C LYS A 316 -50.00 26.73 -40.24
N ALA A 317 -50.15 27.00 -38.93
CA ALA A 317 -51.17 27.91 -38.43
C ALA A 317 -50.88 29.37 -38.82
N GLU A 318 -49.62 29.79 -38.75
CA GLU A 318 -49.15 31.11 -39.20
C GLU A 318 -49.35 31.30 -40.70
N GLU A 319 -48.96 30.33 -41.53
CA GLU A 319 -49.20 30.36 -42.98
C GLU A 319 -50.70 30.47 -43.32
N SER A 320 -51.55 29.79 -42.56
CA SER A 320 -53.01 29.84 -42.73
C SER A 320 -53.61 31.18 -42.30
N LYS A 321 -53.10 31.77 -41.21
CA LYS A 321 -53.45 33.12 -40.75
C LYS A 321 -53.05 34.17 -41.78
N GLU A 322 -51.82 34.10 -42.28
CA GLU A 322 -51.28 35.00 -43.31
C GLU A 322 -52.12 34.98 -44.58
N LYS A 323 -52.48 33.77 -45.07
CA LYS A 323 -53.40 33.63 -46.22
C LYS A 323 -54.75 34.32 -45.98
N ARG A 324 -55.32 34.19 -44.78
CA ARG A 324 -56.60 34.82 -44.46
C ARG A 324 -56.50 36.35 -44.40
N ILE A 325 -55.39 36.88 -43.86
CA ILE A 325 -55.11 38.32 -43.86
C ILE A 325 -55.04 38.82 -45.31
N GLN A 326 -54.27 38.17 -46.17
CA GLN A 326 -54.16 38.53 -47.59
C GLN A 326 -55.50 38.49 -48.32
N ASP A 327 -56.36 37.53 -48.02
CA ASP A 327 -57.70 37.44 -48.62
C ASP A 327 -58.62 38.58 -48.15
N ILE A 328 -58.58 38.93 -46.85
CA ILE A 328 -59.32 40.09 -46.32
C ILE A 328 -58.81 41.40 -46.94
N GLU A 329 -57.50 41.59 -47.09
CA GLU A 329 -56.92 42.76 -47.74
C GLU A 329 -57.35 42.88 -49.20
N LYS A 330 -57.42 41.77 -49.93
CA LYS A 330 -57.97 41.74 -51.30
C LYS A 330 -59.45 42.12 -51.32
N GLU A 331 -60.24 41.65 -50.36
CA GLU A 331 -61.65 42.04 -50.23
C GLU A 331 -61.83 43.53 -49.93
N ILE A 332 -61.01 44.10 -49.03
CA ILE A 332 -61.02 45.53 -48.70
C ILE A 332 -60.67 46.35 -49.94
N ARG A 333 -59.59 46.02 -50.65
CA ARG A 333 -59.17 46.73 -51.87
C ARG A 333 -60.25 46.73 -52.95
N LYS A 334 -60.91 45.59 -53.16
CA LYS A 334 -62.03 45.48 -54.11
C LYS A 334 -63.23 46.37 -53.73
N ARG A 335 -63.46 46.62 -52.44
CA ARG A 335 -64.52 47.53 -51.97
C ARG A 335 -64.15 49.00 -52.08
N GLU A 336 -62.86 49.33 -52.03
CA GLU A 336 -62.38 50.71 -52.20
C GLU A 336 -62.34 51.12 -53.68
N GLU A 337 -62.12 50.17 -54.59
CA GLU A 337 -62.03 50.41 -56.03
C GLU A 337 -63.37 50.41 -56.79
N GLY A 338 -64.47 49.96 -56.17
CA GLY A 338 -65.79 49.81 -56.79
C GLY A 338 -66.83 50.82 -56.30
#